data_AF-A0A920K4I6-F1
#
_entry.id   AF-A0A920K4I6-F1
#
_cell.length_a   1.000
_cell.length_b   1.000
_cell.length_c   1.000
_cell.angle_alpha   90.00
_cell.angle_beta   90.00
_cell.angle_gamma   90.00
#
_symmetry.space_group_name_H-M   'P 1'
#
loop_
_entity.id
_entity.type
_entity.pdbx_description
1 polymer ?
#
loop_
_entity_poly.entity_id
_entity_poly.type
_entity_poly.pdbx_seq_one_letter_code
_entity_poly.pdbx_strand_id
1 'polypeptide(L)'
;MFHLSAVTSLTDVRSSANQIVSFSPKTKENVRELKSFLMRRLYKNPKVKALTDAAEIVIEDLFSLFFNEENSEDKDPIKHLRSVADKIAGLTDSSAVKLHKQFFPDKELWPDPLFWGKWRETKSNSI
;
A
#
# COMPACT_ATOMS: atom_id res chain seq x y z
N MET A 1 10.21 -7.01 31.28
CA MET A 1 9.28 -7.10 32.43
C MET A 1 8.19 -6.07 32.19
N PHE A 2 6.94 -6.47 31.96
CA PHE A 2 5.85 -5.53 31.68
C PHE A 2 5.30 -5.02 33.02
N HIS A 3 5.51 -3.74 33.33
CA HIS A 3 4.86 -3.06 34.46
C HIS A 3 3.40 -2.78 34.10
N LEU A 4 2.57 -3.81 34.08
CA LEU A 4 1.13 -3.74 33.80
C LEU A 4 0.31 -3.15 34.97
N SER A 5 0.96 -2.83 36.08
CA SER A 5 0.30 -2.40 37.33
C SER A 5 -0.05 -0.91 37.40
N ALA A 6 0.28 -0.09 36.40
CA ALA A 6 0.10 1.36 36.48
C ALA A 6 -1.00 1.93 35.57
N VAL A 7 -1.57 1.14 34.65
CA VAL A 7 -2.58 1.64 33.70
C VAL A 7 -3.96 1.25 34.20
N THR A 8 -4.72 2.23 34.70
CA THR A 8 -6.10 2.01 35.16
C THR A 8 -7.11 2.89 34.43
N SER A 9 -6.64 3.88 33.67
CA SER A 9 -7.46 4.79 32.88
C SER A 9 -6.93 4.98 31.45
N LEU A 10 -7.77 5.53 30.57
CA LEU A 10 -7.37 5.93 29.22
C LEU A 10 -6.28 7.01 29.23
N THR A 11 -6.25 7.85 30.25
CA THR A 11 -5.23 8.89 30.41
C THR A 11 -3.86 8.26 30.65
N ASP A 12 -3.79 7.17 31.42
CA ASP A 12 -2.53 6.46 31.70
C ASP A 12 -2.00 5.75 30.45
N VAL A 13 -2.90 5.19 29.63
CA VAL A 13 -2.54 4.62 28.32
C VAL A 13 -1.88 5.67 27.43
N ARG A 14 -2.50 6.85 27.31
CA ARG A 14 -2.04 7.93 26.42
C ARG A 14 -0.77 8.60 26.92
N SER A 15 -0.60 8.69 28.24
CA SER A 15 0.55 9.33 28.89
C SER A 15 1.73 8.38 29.09
N SER A 16 1.61 7.10 28.68
CA SER A 16 2.66 6.12 28.91
C SER A 16 3.91 6.42 28.09
N ALA A 17 5.06 6.47 28.74
CA ALA A 17 6.35 6.69 28.09
C ALA A 17 6.84 5.49 27.26
N ASN A 18 6.23 4.31 27.43
CA ASN A 18 6.65 3.06 26.80
C ASN A 18 5.50 2.42 26.01
N GLN A 19 5.85 1.62 24.99
CA GLN A 19 4.87 0.82 24.26
C GLN A 19 4.20 -0.20 25.20
N ILE A 20 2.88 -0.03 25.43
CA ILE A 20 2.11 -0.88 26.33
C ILE A 20 1.47 -2.12 25.65
N VAL A 21 1.29 -2.08 24.33
CA VAL A 21 0.80 -3.23 23.54
C VAL A 21 1.96 -3.84 22.79
N SER A 22 2.32 -5.08 23.13
CA SER A 22 3.33 -5.82 22.39
C SER A 22 3.10 -7.32 22.46
N PHE A 23 3.70 -8.04 21.51
CA PHE A 23 3.72 -9.50 21.56
C PHE A 23 4.55 -10.00 22.74
N SER A 24 4.21 -11.20 23.24
CA SER A 24 5.10 -11.94 24.13
C SER A 24 6.48 -12.12 23.48
N PRO A 25 7.57 -12.26 24.26
CA PRO A 25 8.91 -12.45 23.71
C PRO A 25 8.97 -13.59 22.67
N LYS A 26 8.30 -14.71 22.93
CA LYS A 26 8.21 -15.85 22.01
C LYS A 26 7.49 -15.50 20.71
N THR A 27 6.32 -14.87 20.79
CA THR A 27 5.56 -14.49 19.59
C THR A 27 6.29 -13.44 18.76
N LYS A 28 6.98 -12.50 19.41
CA LYS A 28 7.81 -11.49 18.72
C LYS A 28 8.93 -12.16 17.91
N GLU A 29 9.58 -13.18 18.46
CA GLU A 29 10.60 -13.96 17.75
C GLU A 29 10.01 -14.72 16.55
N ASN A 30 8.88 -15.40 16.74
CA ASN A 30 8.20 -16.12 15.66
C ASN A 30 7.80 -15.17 14.50
N VAL A 31 7.28 -13.98 14.82
CA VAL A 31 6.93 -12.96 13.81
C VAL A 31 8.17 -12.47 13.07
N ARG A 32 9.30 -12.30 13.77
CA ARG A 32 10.58 -11.91 13.17
C ARG A 32 11.07 -12.96 12.17
N GLU A 33 11.02 -14.24 12.56
CA GLU A 33 11.40 -15.35 11.69
C GLU A 33 10.48 -15.45 10.47
N LEU A 34 9.16 -15.37 10.68
CA LEU A 34 8.17 -15.40 9.60
C LEU A 34 8.38 -14.26 8.60
N LYS A 35 8.53 -13.02 9.08
CA LYS A 35 8.80 -11.86 8.20
C LYS A 35 10.08 -12.06 7.39
N SER A 36 11.12 -12.60 8.01
CA SER A 36 12.40 -12.89 7.34
C SER A 36 12.24 -13.96 6.26
N PHE A 37 11.47 -15.02 6.53
CA PHE A 37 11.13 -16.05 5.57
C PHE A 37 10.34 -15.48 4.39
N LEU A 38 9.25 -14.74 4.65
CA LEU A 38 8.41 -14.13 3.63
C LEU A 38 9.19 -13.13 2.76
N MET A 39 10.05 -12.33 3.37
CA MET A 39 10.91 -11.40 2.62
C MET A 39 11.80 -12.15 1.63
N ARG A 40 12.41 -13.27 2.05
CA ARG A 40 13.31 -14.05 1.18
C ARG A 40 12.56 -14.85 0.11
N ARG A 41 11.38 -15.38 0.41
CA ARG A 41 10.71 -16.37 -0.44
C ARG A 41 9.52 -15.83 -1.23
N LEU A 42 8.84 -14.80 -0.73
CA LEU A 42 7.67 -14.20 -1.36
C LEU A 42 8.00 -12.84 -1.99
N TYR A 43 8.40 -11.86 -1.18
CA TYR A 43 8.56 -10.48 -1.69
C TYR A 43 9.73 -10.31 -2.68
N LYS A 44 10.81 -11.09 -2.52
CA LYS A 44 11.92 -11.14 -3.48
C LYS A 44 11.67 -12.02 -4.71
N ASN A 45 10.47 -12.60 -4.85
CA ASN A 45 10.13 -13.37 -6.04
C ASN A 45 10.06 -12.44 -7.26
N PRO A 46 10.67 -12.79 -8.41
CA PRO A 46 10.66 -11.94 -9.61
C PRO A 46 9.27 -11.48 -10.06
N LYS A 47 8.24 -12.32 -9.88
CA LYS A 47 6.85 -11.97 -10.24
C LYS A 47 6.29 -10.87 -9.34
N VAL A 48 6.55 -10.95 -8.03
CA VAL A 48 6.12 -9.93 -7.07
C VAL A 48 6.88 -8.64 -7.32
N LYS A 49 8.20 -8.74 -7.51
CA LYS A 49 9.04 -7.58 -7.81
C LYS A 49 8.59 -6.86 -9.09
N ALA A 50 8.32 -7.59 -10.17
CA ALA A 50 7.87 -6.99 -11.43
C ALA A 50 6.55 -6.21 -11.26
N LEU A 51 5.62 -6.70 -10.44
CA LEU A 51 4.38 -5.99 -10.13
C LEU A 51 4.63 -4.75 -9.26
N THR A 52 5.56 -4.82 -8.31
CA THR A 52 5.98 -3.65 -7.52
C THR A 52 6.63 -2.59 -8.40
N ASP A 53 7.56 -2.98 -9.27
CA ASP A 53 8.23 -2.07 -10.21
C ASP A 53 7.21 -1.40 -11.15
N ALA A 54 6.21 -2.15 -11.64
CA ALA A 54 5.11 -1.60 -12.45
C ALA A 54 4.23 -0.61 -11.65
N ALA A 55 3.93 -0.93 -10.38
CA ALA A 55 3.14 -0.05 -9.51
C ALA A 55 3.87 1.27 -9.23
N GLU A 56 5.19 1.24 -9.01
CA GLU A 56 6.00 2.45 -8.82
C GLU A 56 5.87 3.39 -10.02
N ILE A 57 6.04 2.88 -11.24
CA ILE A 57 5.91 3.69 -12.47
C ILE A 57 4.49 4.27 -12.61
N VAL A 58 3.45 3.47 -12.35
CA VAL A 58 2.04 3.94 -12.40
C VAL A 58 1.83 5.12 -11.45
N ILE A 59 2.34 5.02 -10.23
CA ILE A 59 2.19 6.07 -9.21
C ILE A 59 2.99 7.32 -9.58
N GLU A 60 4.22 7.18 -10.08
CA GLU A 60 5.05 8.30 -10.54
C GLU A 60 4.42 9.05 -11.71
N ASP A 61 3.90 8.32 -12.70
CA ASP A 61 3.24 8.88 -13.87
C ASP A 61 1.96 9.64 -13.48
N LEU A 62 1.10 9.03 -12.63
CA LEU A 62 -0.12 9.68 -12.16
C LEU A 62 0.15 10.88 -11.25
N PHE A 63 1.20 10.81 -10.42
CA PHE A 63 1.62 11.95 -9.60
C PHE A 63 2.05 13.12 -10.47
N SER A 64 2.91 12.86 -11.47
CA SER A 64 3.38 13.88 -12.39
C SER A 64 2.26 14.50 -13.21
N LEU A 65 1.30 13.68 -13.65
CA LEU A 65 0.09 14.14 -14.36
C LEU A 65 -0.71 15.12 -13.50
N PHE A 66 -1.13 14.68 -12.31
CA PHE A 66 -1.98 15.50 -11.44
C PHE A 66 -1.25 16.73 -10.90
N PHE A 67 0.03 16.62 -10.59
CA PHE A 67 0.81 17.76 -10.13
C PHE A 67 0.87 18.90 -11.18
N ASN A 68 0.90 18.55 -12.47
CA ASN A 68 0.98 19.52 -13.56
C ASN A 68 -0.40 20.01 -14.04
N GLU A 69 -1.43 19.18 -14.00
CA GLU A 69 -2.79 19.55 -14.43
C GLU A 69 -3.54 20.36 -13.38
N GLU A 70 -3.31 20.08 -12.11
CA GLU A 70 -4.06 20.67 -11.01
C GLU A 70 -3.34 21.94 -10.54
N ASN A 71 -3.86 23.11 -10.90
CA ASN A 71 -3.46 24.35 -10.24
C ASN A 71 -4.17 24.39 -8.90
N SER A 72 -3.43 24.20 -7.80
CA SER A 72 -3.99 24.39 -6.47
C SER A 72 -4.51 25.83 -6.33
N GLU A 73 -5.75 26.00 -5.87
CA GLU A 73 -6.29 27.32 -5.52
C GLU A 73 -5.45 27.99 -4.41
N ASP A 74 -4.79 27.18 -3.59
CA ASP A 74 -3.83 27.59 -2.59
C ASP A 74 -2.42 27.69 -3.20
N LYS A 75 -1.73 28.82 -2.99
CA LYS A 75 -0.36 29.04 -3.51
C LYS A 75 0.71 28.29 -2.70
N ASP A 76 0.34 27.62 -1.62
CA ASP A 76 1.25 26.81 -0.81
C ASP A 76 1.65 25.50 -1.54
N PRO A 77 2.92 25.35 -1.96
CA PRO A 77 3.38 24.17 -2.69
C PRO A 77 3.24 22.87 -1.88
N ILE A 78 3.31 22.93 -0.54
CA ILE A 78 3.19 21.74 0.32
C ILE A 78 1.76 21.23 0.32
N LYS A 79 0.78 22.13 0.31
CA LYS A 79 -0.63 21.75 0.24
C LYS A 79 -0.99 21.17 -1.11
N HIS A 80 -0.42 21.71 -2.19
CA HIS A 80 -0.56 21.14 -3.53
C HIS A 80 -0.04 19.70 -3.60
N LEU A 81 1.20 19.48 -3.17
CA LEU A 81 1.83 18.15 -3.11
C LEU A 81 0.98 17.16 -2.29
N ARG A 82 0.42 17.61 -1.16
CA ARG A 82 -0.45 16.78 -0.32
C ARG A 82 -1.78 16.45 -0.99
N SER A 83 -2.42 17.42 -1.64
CA SER A 83 -3.67 17.20 -2.39
C SER A 83 -3.50 16.12 -3.46
N VAL A 84 -2.43 16.20 -4.23
CA VAL A 84 -2.10 15.19 -5.25
C VAL A 84 -1.84 13.82 -4.62
N ALA A 85 -1.06 13.75 -3.54
CA ALA A 85 -0.78 12.51 -2.83
C ALA A 85 -2.05 11.86 -2.26
N ASP A 86 -2.94 12.64 -1.65
CA ASP A 86 -4.20 12.16 -1.07
C ASP A 86 -5.14 11.62 -2.16
N LYS A 87 -5.20 12.27 -3.32
CA LYS A 87 -5.96 11.82 -4.48
C LYS A 87 -5.49 10.45 -4.97
N ILE A 88 -4.17 10.26 -5.07
CA ILE A 88 -3.57 8.97 -5.46
C ILE A 88 -3.81 7.91 -4.40
N ALA A 89 -3.63 8.24 -3.12
CA ALA A 89 -3.88 7.33 -2.00
C ALA A 89 -5.35 6.88 -1.91
N GLY A 90 -6.28 7.67 -2.43
CA GLY A 90 -7.70 7.32 -2.57
C GLY A 90 -8.01 6.32 -3.68
N LEU A 91 -7.06 6.03 -4.58
CA LEU A 91 -7.25 5.05 -5.66
C LEU A 91 -7.04 3.62 -5.16
N THR A 92 -7.86 2.70 -5.64
CA THR A 92 -7.56 1.27 -5.59
C THR A 92 -6.56 0.91 -6.68
N ASP A 93 -5.82 -0.20 -6.54
CA ASP A 93 -4.94 -0.72 -7.60
C ASP A 93 -5.65 -0.79 -8.97
N SER A 94 -6.88 -1.31 -8.99
CA SER A 94 -7.65 -1.47 -10.22
C SER A 94 -8.05 -0.15 -10.87
N SER A 95 -8.34 0.88 -10.08
CA SER A 95 -8.66 2.21 -10.60
C SER A 95 -7.40 2.95 -11.04
N ALA A 96 -6.30 2.82 -10.30
CA ALA A 96 -5.02 3.42 -10.65
C ALA A 96 -4.51 2.89 -12.00
N VAL A 97 -4.54 1.57 -12.20
CA VAL A 97 -4.09 0.98 -13.48
C VAL A 97 -5.01 1.35 -14.64
N LYS A 98 -6.33 1.37 -14.44
CA LYS A 98 -7.27 1.83 -15.48
C LYS A 98 -7.02 3.29 -15.88
N LEU A 99 -6.81 4.14 -14.88
CA LEU A 99 -6.54 5.56 -15.11
C LEU A 99 -5.19 5.74 -15.82
N HIS A 100 -4.16 5.04 -15.37
CA HIS A 100 -2.85 5.05 -16.02
C HIS A 100 -2.95 4.60 -17.49
N LYS A 101 -3.68 3.51 -17.79
CA LYS A 101 -3.93 3.06 -19.17
C LYS A 101 -4.66 4.10 -20.03
N GLN A 102 -5.53 4.91 -19.44
CA GLN A 102 -6.25 5.98 -20.15
C GLN A 102 -5.33 7.13 -20.55
N PHE A 103 -4.41 7.55 -19.67
CA PHE A 103 -3.52 8.69 -19.91
C PHE A 103 -2.16 8.30 -20.52
N PHE A 104 -1.73 7.05 -20.35
CA PHE A 104 -0.47 6.50 -20.82
C PHE A 104 -0.69 5.18 -21.60
N PRO A 105 -1.45 5.20 -22.71
CA PRO A 105 -1.82 3.98 -23.44
C PRO A 105 -0.61 3.21 -24.01
N ASP A 106 0.51 3.88 -24.26
CA ASP A 106 1.73 3.26 -24.80
C ASP A 106 2.58 2.56 -23.71
N LYS A 107 2.24 2.72 -22.42
CA LYS A 107 2.95 2.14 -21.27
C LYS A 107 2.13 1.01 -20.63
N GLU A 108 1.90 -0.08 -21.35
CA GLU A 108 1.21 -1.24 -20.78
C GLU A 108 2.15 -2.04 -19.84
N LEU A 109 2.06 -1.74 -18.54
CA LEU A 109 2.93 -2.30 -17.50
C LEU A 109 2.26 -3.42 -16.68
N TRP A 110 0.93 -3.43 -16.64
CA TRP A 110 0.19 -4.35 -15.78
C TRP A 110 -0.38 -5.52 -16.59
N PRO A 111 -0.20 -6.78 -16.13
CA PRO A 111 -0.71 -7.93 -16.86
C PRO A 111 -2.25 -7.97 -16.87
N ASP A 112 -2.83 -8.13 -18.06
CA ASP A 112 -4.27 -8.36 -18.24
C ASP A 112 -4.61 -9.85 -17.97
N PRO A 113 -5.70 -10.16 -17.24
CA PRO A 113 -6.63 -9.22 -16.61
C PRO A 113 -6.13 -8.69 -15.27
N LEU A 114 -6.59 -7.46 -14.95
CA LEU A 114 -6.43 -6.74 -13.69
C LEU A 114 -6.92 -7.59 -12.49
N PHE A 115 -6.13 -8.58 -12.10
CA PHE A 115 -6.24 -9.56 -11.00
C PHE A 115 -7.56 -10.36 -10.84
N TRP A 116 -8.70 -9.85 -11.27
CA TRP A 116 -10.04 -10.39 -10.96
C TRP A 116 -10.73 -11.06 -12.16
N GLY A 117 -10.18 -10.96 -13.38
CA GLY A 117 -10.82 -11.47 -14.59
C GLY A 117 -10.86 -13.00 -14.68
N LYS A 118 -9.74 -13.68 -14.42
CA LYS A 118 -9.65 -15.14 -14.63
C LYS A 118 -10.41 -15.99 -13.61
N TRP A 119 -10.56 -15.53 -12.36
CA TRP A 119 -11.25 -16.32 -11.32
C TRP A 119 -12.78 -16.34 -11.51
N ARG A 120 -13.35 -15.36 -12.21
CA ARG A 120 -14.78 -15.33 -12.54
C ARG A 120 -15.14 -16.29 -13.67
N GLU A 121 -14.24 -16.51 -14.62
CA GLU A 121 -14.45 -17.46 -15.72
C GLU A 121 -14.34 -18.92 -15.28
N THR A 122 -13.46 -19.22 -14.31
CA THR A 122 -13.27 -20.59 -13.81
C THR A 122 -14.42 -21.13 -12.95
N LYS A 123 -15.42 -20.31 -12.58
CA LYS A 123 -16.62 -20.77 -11.86
C LYS A 123 -17.82 -21.06 -12.77
N SER A 124 -17.71 -20.82 -14.08
CA SER A 124 -18.80 -21.07 -15.04
C SER A 124 -18.79 -22.47 -15.66
N ASN A 125 -17.68 -23.22 -15.56
CA ASN A 125 -17.51 -24.53 -16.21
C ASN A 125 -17.37 -25.69 -15.22
N SER A 126 -17.96 -25.56 -14.04
CA SER A 126 -18.13 -26.67 -13.09
C SER A 126 -19.59 -26.74 -12.63
N ILE A 127 -20.45 -27.15 -13.56
CA ILE A 127 -21.76 -27.78 -13.27
C ILE A 127 -21.83 -29.02 -14.13
#